data_AF-A0A6P6C6A5-F1
#
_entry.id   AF-A0A6P6C6A5-F1
#
_cell.length_a   1.000
_cell.length_b   1.000
_cell.length_c   1.000
_cell.angle_alpha   90.00
_cell.angle_beta   90.00
_cell.angle_gamma   90.00
#
_symmetry.space_group_name_H-M   'P 1'
#
loop_
_entity.id
_entity.type
_entity.pdbx_description
1 polymer ?
#
loop_
_entity_poly.entity_id
_entity_poly.type
_entity_poly.pdbx_seq_one_letter_code
_entity_poly.pdbx_strand_id
1 'polypeptide(L)'
;METFCQTVQFYLKHLEDSVYPVMTEDQFALKLFPMYRYFVTVWLRNHNPEVKLGVIKSLKPMLSLLLPNDDLREQVYDYIPLLLAEYQGSLEALFITQVLRQILEVSVTTSTLVPQMQLHTIFTELHVQVCTKAPAWQQYSGQNLTEVVHCFIALARSCPKELMKFFLSQMSMSKEAVRVGTLTLIRAVVSADAGT
;
A
#
# COMPACT_ATOMS: atom_id res chain seq x y z
N MET A 1 11.98 -11.36 10.08
CA MET A 1 10.53 -11.31 9.81
C MET A 1 10.21 -11.58 8.35
N GLU A 2 10.84 -10.89 7.40
CA GLU A 2 10.62 -11.16 5.96
C GLU A 2 10.78 -12.64 5.59
N THR A 3 11.93 -13.26 5.92
CA THR A 3 12.17 -14.69 5.67
C THR A 3 11.14 -15.59 6.37
N PHE A 4 10.75 -15.25 7.59
CA PHE A 4 9.78 -16.02 8.36
C PHE A 4 8.41 -16.03 7.67
N CYS A 5 7.91 -14.86 7.24
CA CYS A 5 6.65 -14.76 6.52
C CYS A 5 6.72 -15.49 5.16
N GLN A 6 7.85 -15.43 4.45
CA GLN A 6 8.05 -16.18 3.20
C GLN A 6 8.02 -17.70 3.43
N THR A 7 8.66 -18.19 4.49
CA THR A 7 8.62 -19.61 4.87
C THR A 7 7.20 -20.05 5.22
N VAL A 8 6.43 -19.20 5.91
CA VAL A 8 5.03 -19.50 6.25
C VAL A 8 4.16 -19.54 5.02
N GLN A 9 4.33 -18.61 4.07
CA GLN A 9 3.63 -18.68 2.78
C GLN A 9 3.95 -19.96 2.02
N PHE A 10 5.22 -20.36 2.01
CA PHE A 10 5.63 -21.62 1.41
C PHE A 10 4.95 -22.80 2.11
N TYR A 11 4.90 -22.81 3.44
CA TYR A 11 4.20 -23.83 4.21
C TYR A 11 2.70 -23.88 3.87
N LEU A 12 2.00 -22.74 3.89
CA LEU A 12 0.57 -22.66 3.62
C LEU A 12 0.22 -23.15 2.20
N LYS A 13 1.07 -22.86 1.20
CA LYS A 13 0.89 -23.36 -0.17
C LYS A 13 0.97 -24.87 -0.32
N HIS A 14 1.67 -25.56 0.58
CA HIS A 14 1.83 -27.01 0.59
C HIS A 14 1.09 -27.66 1.77
N LEU A 15 0.13 -26.94 2.36
CA LEU A 15 -0.58 -27.41 3.55
C LEU A 15 -1.48 -28.61 3.23
N GLU A 16 -2.12 -28.63 2.06
CA GLU A 16 -2.96 -29.73 1.59
C GLU A 16 -2.15 -31.02 1.34
N ASP A 17 -0.89 -30.88 0.93
CA ASP A 17 0.05 -32.00 0.73
C ASP A 17 0.72 -32.43 2.05
N SER A 18 0.45 -31.73 3.16
CA SER A 18 1.09 -31.98 4.44
C SER A 18 0.39 -33.11 5.20
N VAL A 19 1.16 -34.10 5.62
CA VAL A 19 0.70 -35.20 6.48
C VAL A 19 0.35 -34.70 7.90
N TYR A 20 0.78 -33.50 8.28
CA TYR A 20 0.56 -32.95 9.62
C TYR A 20 0.33 -31.42 9.57
N PRO A 21 -0.88 -30.96 9.18
CA PRO A 21 -1.20 -29.54 9.22
C PRO A 21 -1.24 -29.04 10.67
N VAL A 22 -0.26 -28.22 11.05
CA VAL A 22 -0.08 -27.69 12.41
C VAL A 22 -0.97 -26.47 12.66
N MET A 23 -1.17 -25.63 11.63
CA MET A 23 -1.86 -24.35 11.79
C MET A 23 -2.41 -23.83 10.46
N THR A 24 -3.64 -23.32 10.46
CA THR A 24 -4.28 -22.74 9.27
C THR A 24 -3.79 -21.31 9.00
N GLU A 25 -4.12 -20.76 7.82
CA GLU A 25 -3.82 -19.38 7.45
C GLU A 25 -4.40 -18.38 8.46
N ASP A 26 -5.68 -18.52 8.81
CA ASP A 26 -6.36 -17.64 9.78
C ASP A 26 -5.70 -17.67 11.17
N GLN A 27 -5.35 -18.87 11.65
CA GLN A 27 -4.67 -19.01 12.94
C GLN A 27 -3.30 -18.34 12.94
N PHE A 28 -2.60 -18.35 11.80
CA PHE A 28 -1.34 -17.64 11.63
C PHE A 28 -1.54 -16.13 11.59
N ALA A 29 -2.51 -15.66 10.82
CA ALA A 29 -2.85 -14.26 10.70
C ALA A 29 -3.17 -13.65 12.08
N LEU A 30 -3.99 -14.33 12.88
CA LEU A 30 -4.35 -13.89 14.24
C LEU A 30 -3.15 -13.79 15.19
N LYS A 31 -2.16 -14.69 15.07
CA LYS A 31 -0.93 -14.64 15.87
C LYS A 31 0.08 -13.61 15.37
N LEU A 32 0.10 -13.34 14.06
CA LEU A 32 0.98 -12.37 13.44
C LEU A 32 0.50 -10.93 13.67
N PHE A 33 -0.81 -10.70 13.70
CA PHE A 33 -1.41 -9.36 13.75
C PHE A 33 -0.91 -8.49 14.92
N PRO A 34 -0.75 -8.98 16.16
CA PRO A 34 -0.17 -8.19 17.25
C PRO A 34 1.25 -7.69 16.94
N MET A 35 2.07 -8.47 16.21
CA MET A 35 3.40 -8.04 15.79
C MET A 35 3.32 -6.94 14.73
N TYR A 36 2.43 -7.09 13.74
CA TYR A 36 2.19 -6.05 12.74
C TYR A 36 1.78 -4.73 13.41
N ARG A 37 0.83 -4.78 14.34
CA ARG A 37 0.39 -3.61 15.09
C ARG A 37 1.55 -2.95 15.84
N TYR A 38 2.37 -3.73 16.54
CA TYR A 38 3.52 -3.19 17.27
C TYR A 38 4.55 -2.55 16.31
N PHE A 39 4.78 -3.17 15.16
CA PHE A 39 5.69 -2.66 14.15
C PHE A 39 5.26 -1.30 13.62
N VAL A 40 3.98 -1.15 13.25
CA VAL A 40 3.47 0.11 12.68
C VAL A 40 3.26 1.20 13.73
N THR A 41 2.86 0.84 14.95
CA THR A 41 2.55 1.83 16.00
C THR A 41 3.75 2.26 16.84
N VAL A 42 4.77 1.42 16.98
CA VAL A 42 5.93 1.67 17.84
C VAL A 42 7.22 1.79 17.03
N TRP A 43 7.59 0.75 16.27
CA TRP A 43 8.90 0.72 15.62
C TRP A 43 8.97 1.63 14.39
N LEU A 44 7.88 1.77 13.64
CA LEU A 44 7.83 2.69 12.52
C LEU A 44 7.95 4.15 12.99
N ARG A 45 7.59 4.48 14.23
CA ARG A 45 7.76 5.82 14.80
C ARG A 45 9.15 6.07 15.38
N ASN A 46 10.05 5.09 15.33
CA ASN A 46 11.40 5.23 15.87
C ASN A 46 12.23 6.23 15.05
N HIS A 47 13.11 6.99 15.69
CA HIS A 47 13.98 7.95 14.98
C HIS A 47 15.10 7.28 14.17
N ASN A 48 15.40 6.00 14.42
CA ASN A 48 16.45 5.27 13.71
C ASN A 48 15.96 4.84 12.30
N PRO A 49 16.59 5.31 11.22
CA PRO A 49 16.18 4.99 9.85
C PRO A 49 16.38 3.52 9.48
N GLU A 50 17.37 2.83 10.05
CA GLU A 50 17.60 1.40 9.80
C GLU A 50 16.47 0.55 10.38
N VAL A 51 16.01 0.91 11.58
CA VAL A 51 14.86 0.26 12.22
C VAL A 51 13.61 0.46 11.35
N LYS A 52 13.34 1.71 10.94
CA LYS A 52 12.22 2.03 10.05
C LYS A 52 12.26 1.25 8.73
N LEU A 53 13.44 1.17 8.10
CA LEU A 53 13.62 0.42 6.86
C LEU A 53 13.36 -1.09 7.06
N GLY A 54 13.88 -1.67 8.15
CA GLY A 54 13.64 -3.07 8.50
C GLY A 54 12.16 -3.37 8.74
N VAL A 55 11.46 -2.46 9.42
CA VAL A 55 10.01 -2.53 9.61
C VAL A 55 9.29 -2.52 8.27
N ILE A 56 9.48 -1.48 7.46
CA ILE A 56 8.76 -1.35 6.18
C ILE A 56 8.99 -2.55 5.26
N LYS A 57 10.24 -3.02 5.13
CA LYS A 57 10.55 -4.22 4.32
C LYS A 57 9.83 -5.47 4.82
N SER A 58 9.61 -5.59 6.13
CA SER A 58 8.86 -6.71 6.72
C SER A 58 7.34 -6.59 6.58
N LEU A 59 6.79 -5.40 6.39
CA LEU A 59 5.33 -5.21 6.34
C LEU A 59 4.71 -5.90 5.13
N LYS A 60 5.33 -5.82 3.95
CA LYS A 60 4.80 -6.42 2.73
C LYS A 60 4.52 -7.94 2.89
N PRO A 61 5.51 -8.78 3.28
CA PRO A 61 5.25 -10.20 3.46
C PRO A 61 4.33 -10.51 4.66
N MET A 62 4.30 -9.65 5.69
CA MET A 62 3.31 -9.78 6.78
C MET A 62 1.89 -9.54 6.28
N LEU A 63 1.67 -8.48 5.51
CA LEU A 63 0.35 -8.11 4.98
C LEU A 63 -0.22 -9.17 4.04
N SER A 64 0.60 -9.86 3.26
CA SER A 64 0.13 -10.97 2.43
C SER A 64 -0.43 -12.15 3.23
N LEU A 65 -0.13 -12.24 4.53
CA LEU A 65 -0.68 -13.25 5.44
C LEU A 65 -1.86 -12.70 6.27
N LEU A 66 -2.01 -11.37 6.34
CA LEU A 66 -3.04 -10.71 7.15
C LEU A 66 -4.27 -10.30 6.34
N LEU A 67 -4.05 -9.74 5.15
CA LEU A 67 -5.10 -9.20 4.29
C LEU A 67 -6.10 -10.25 3.76
N PRO A 68 -5.78 -11.55 3.62
CA PRO A 68 -6.79 -12.56 3.27
C PRO A 68 -7.91 -12.70 4.31
N ASN A 69 -7.62 -12.42 5.58
CA ASN A 69 -8.61 -12.48 6.66
C ASN A 69 -9.38 -11.16 6.76
N ASP A 70 -10.71 -11.22 6.65
CA ASP A 70 -11.59 -10.05 6.57
C ASP A 70 -11.53 -9.16 7.82
N ASP A 71 -11.65 -9.77 9.01
CA ASP A 71 -11.63 -9.06 10.30
C ASP A 71 -10.30 -8.33 10.54
N LEU A 72 -9.20 -8.95 10.11
CA LEU A 72 -7.87 -8.35 10.22
C LEU A 72 -7.64 -7.29 9.14
N ARG A 73 -8.15 -7.49 7.94
CA ARG A 73 -8.05 -6.52 6.83
C ARG A 73 -8.68 -5.18 7.19
N GLU A 74 -9.87 -5.19 7.80
CA GLU A 74 -10.51 -3.95 8.28
C GLU A 74 -9.63 -3.22 9.30
N GLN A 75 -9.06 -3.95 10.25
CA GLN A 75 -8.17 -3.36 11.26
C GLN A 75 -6.85 -2.86 10.66
N VAL A 76 -6.33 -3.48 9.61
CA VAL A 76 -5.13 -3.00 8.90
C VAL A 76 -5.37 -1.61 8.31
N TYR A 77 -6.58 -1.33 7.81
CA TYR A 77 -6.91 -0.03 7.22
C TYR A 77 -6.79 1.14 8.21
N ASP A 78 -7.01 0.90 9.50
CA ASP A 78 -6.87 1.93 10.55
C ASP A 78 -5.42 2.44 10.68
N TYR A 79 -4.43 1.64 10.25
CA TYR A 79 -3.02 2.00 10.32
C TYR A 79 -2.47 2.63 9.03
N ILE A 80 -3.27 2.73 7.96
CA ILE A 80 -2.84 3.36 6.69
C ILE A 80 -2.29 4.78 6.90
N PRO A 81 -2.92 5.68 7.69
CA PRO A 81 -2.38 7.02 7.92
C PRO A 81 -0.96 7.03 8.49
N LEU A 82 -0.63 6.06 9.35
CA LEU A 82 0.70 5.94 9.95
C LEU A 82 1.74 5.55 8.88
N LEU A 83 1.36 4.70 7.93
CA LEU A 83 2.23 4.34 6.80
C LEU A 83 2.44 5.52 5.87
N LEU A 84 1.37 6.25 5.55
CA LEU A 84 1.42 7.40 4.65
C LEU A 84 2.25 8.56 5.23
N ALA A 85 2.22 8.76 6.55
CA ALA A 85 3.03 9.79 7.21
C ALA A 85 4.53 9.63 6.97
N GLU A 86 5.01 8.41 6.67
CA GLU A 86 6.42 8.15 6.41
C GLU A 86 6.89 8.66 5.04
N TYR A 87 5.99 9.07 4.13
CA TYR A 87 6.38 9.72 2.86
C TYR A 87 7.12 11.04 3.09
N GLN A 88 6.85 11.71 4.21
CA GLN A 88 7.53 12.94 4.62
C GLN A 88 8.80 12.67 5.44
N GLY A 89 9.07 11.40 5.76
CA GLY A 89 10.20 10.97 6.55
C GLY A 89 11.47 10.77 5.73
N SER A 90 12.44 10.07 6.34
CA SER A 90 13.73 9.73 5.74
C SER A 90 13.71 8.44 4.92
N LEU A 91 12.52 7.84 4.72
CA LEU A 91 12.39 6.58 4.01
C LEU A 91 12.18 6.82 2.51
N GLU A 92 12.75 5.94 1.69
CA GLU A 92 12.46 5.90 0.25
C GLU A 92 10.96 5.67 0.04
N ALA A 93 10.33 6.61 -0.68
CA ALA A 93 8.91 6.56 -0.99
C ALA A 93 8.49 5.25 -1.67
N LEU A 94 9.41 4.65 -2.46
CA LEU A 94 9.20 3.37 -3.13
C LEU A 94 8.70 2.29 -2.16
N PHE A 95 9.35 2.13 -1.00
CA PHE A 95 9.02 1.04 -0.09
C PHE A 95 7.64 1.22 0.55
N ILE A 96 7.25 2.47 0.82
CA ILE A 96 5.93 2.81 1.34
C ILE A 96 4.86 2.53 0.27
N THR A 97 5.11 2.97 -0.97
CA THR A 97 4.20 2.75 -2.10
C THR A 97 4.02 1.25 -2.39
N GLN A 98 5.07 0.44 -2.28
CA GLN A 98 4.96 -1.01 -2.46
C GLN A 98 4.08 -1.68 -1.40
N VAL A 99 4.16 -1.24 -0.14
CA VAL A 99 3.28 -1.71 0.94
C VAL A 99 1.83 -1.29 0.66
N LEU A 100 1.62 -0.02 0.30
CA LEU A 100 0.29 0.51 -0.01
C LEU A 100 -0.34 -0.19 -1.22
N ARG A 101 0.44 -0.41 -2.28
CA ARG A 101 0.00 -1.14 -3.47
C ARG A 101 -0.55 -2.52 -3.10
N GLN A 102 0.14 -3.26 -2.25
CA GLN A 102 -0.32 -4.58 -1.84
C GLN A 102 -1.67 -4.53 -1.12
N ILE A 103 -1.87 -3.55 -0.24
CA ILE A 103 -3.17 -3.34 0.43
C ILE A 103 -4.27 -3.08 -0.61
N LEU A 104 -3.99 -2.22 -1.58
CA LEU A 104 -4.94 -1.86 -2.65
C LEU A 104 -5.22 -3.03 -3.61
N GLU A 105 -4.20 -3.81 -3.98
CA GLU A 105 -4.36 -4.98 -4.85
C GLU A 105 -5.26 -6.03 -4.20
N VAL A 106 -5.07 -6.33 -2.92
CA VAL A 106 -5.96 -7.27 -2.20
C VAL A 106 -7.38 -6.71 -2.09
N SER A 107 -7.53 -5.39 -1.92
CA SER A 107 -8.86 -4.74 -1.93
C SER A 107 -9.58 -4.97 -3.27
N VAL A 108 -8.87 -4.87 -4.40
CA VAL A 108 -9.42 -5.18 -5.74
C VAL A 108 -9.78 -6.66 -5.84
N THR A 109 -8.89 -7.57 -5.46
CA THR A 109 -9.11 -9.03 -5.59
C THR A 109 -10.26 -9.53 -4.72
N THR A 110 -10.39 -9.01 -3.50
CA THR A 110 -11.46 -9.39 -2.56
C THR A 110 -12.75 -8.59 -2.77
N SER A 111 -12.78 -7.67 -3.74
CA SER A 111 -13.88 -6.71 -3.95
C SER A 111 -14.27 -5.96 -2.67
N THR A 112 -13.31 -5.76 -1.75
CA THR A 112 -13.54 -4.99 -0.53
C THR A 112 -13.10 -3.55 -0.71
N LEU A 113 -13.94 -2.64 -0.25
CA LEU A 113 -13.68 -1.21 -0.39
C LEU A 113 -12.86 -0.73 0.79
N VAL A 114 -11.76 -0.03 0.50
CA VAL A 114 -11.03 0.73 1.52
C VAL A 114 -11.98 1.79 2.11
N PRO A 115 -12.03 1.98 3.44
CA PRO A 115 -12.90 2.95 4.07
C PRO A 115 -12.75 4.36 3.49
N GLN A 116 -13.88 5.05 3.27
CA GLN A 116 -13.89 6.37 2.64
C GLN A 116 -13.01 7.41 3.36
N MET A 117 -12.90 7.32 4.69
CA MET A 117 -12.05 8.18 5.50
C MET A 117 -10.56 8.07 5.13
N GLN A 118 -10.13 6.88 4.68
CA GLN A 118 -8.75 6.63 4.29
C GLN A 118 -8.49 6.95 2.81
N LEU A 119 -9.50 6.78 1.94
CA LEU A 119 -9.37 7.00 0.50
C LEU A 119 -8.87 8.41 0.15
N HIS A 120 -9.41 9.44 0.79
CA HIS A 120 -8.98 10.82 0.50
C HIS A 120 -7.50 11.06 0.85
N THR A 121 -7.06 10.52 1.99
CA THR A 121 -5.66 10.61 2.43
C THR A 121 -4.74 9.85 1.48
N ILE A 122 -5.14 8.64 1.07
CA ILE A 122 -4.40 7.83 0.08
C ILE A 122 -4.25 8.58 -1.24
N PHE A 123 -5.35 9.13 -1.78
CA PHE A 123 -5.30 9.89 -3.03
C PHE A 123 -4.37 11.09 -2.93
N THR A 124 -4.47 11.84 -1.84
CA THR A 124 -3.69 13.06 -1.65
C THR A 124 -2.19 12.73 -1.57
N GLU A 125 -1.79 11.78 -0.73
CA GLU A 125 -0.37 11.46 -0.54
C GLU A 125 0.26 10.81 -1.78
N LEU A 126 -0.45 9.91 -2.46
CA LEU A 126 0.02 9.33 -3.73
C LEU A 126 0.14 10.38 -4.84
N HIS A 127 -0.82 11.32 -4.90
CA HIS A 127 -0.81 12.37 -5.90
C HIS A 127 0.36 13.35 -5.72
N VAL A 128 0.72 13.65 -4.47
CA VAL A 128 1.91 14.44 -4.14
C VAL A 128 3.18 13.79 -4.70
N GLN A 129 3.31 12.46 -4.65
CA GLN A 129 4.47 11.74 -5.20
C GLN A 129 4.63 11.92 -6.72
N VAL A 130 3.55 12.23 -7.44
CA VAL A 130 3.58 12.45 -8.90
C VAL A 130 3.76 13.93 -9.24
N CYS A 131 3.10 14.80 -8.48
CA CYS A 131 3.05 16.23 -8.78
C CYS A 131 4.27 17.02 -8.26
N THR A 132 5.02 16.45 -7.32
CA THR A 132 6.21 17.08 -6.76
C THR A 132 7.48 16.44 -7.30
N LYS A 133 8.52 17.26 -7.48
CA LYS A 133 9.83 16.73 -7.85
C LYS A 133 10.41 15.99 -6.64
N ALA A 134 10.72 14.71 -6.83
CA ALA A 134 11.38 13.90 -5.83
C ALA A 134 12.67 14.59 -5.31
N PRO A 135 12.89 14.62 -3.98
CA PRO A 135 14.15 15.09 -3.41
C PRO A 135 15.37 14.35 -4.00
N ALA A 136 16.51 15.03 -4.06
CA ALA A 136 17.74 14.46 -4.64
C ALA A 136 18.24 13.18 -3.93
N TRP A 137 17.84 12.96 -2.68
CA TRP A 137 18.20 11.76 -1.92
C TRP A 137 17.35 10.53 -2.28
N GLN A 138 16.19 10.69 -2.95
CA GLN A 138 15.35 9.58 -3.37
C GLN A 138 15.93 8.90 -4.62
N GLN A 139 16.65 7.79 -4.40
CA GLN A 139 17.36 7.08 -5.45
C GLN A 139 16.42 6.32 -6.41
N TYR A 140 15.23 5.95 -5.92
CA TYR A 140 14.28 5.10 -6.65
C TYR A 140 13.02 5.84 -7.14
N SER A 141 13.08 7.16 -7.29
CA SER A 141 11.94 8.00 -7.69
C SER A 141 11.21 7.53 -8.96
N GLY A 142 11.96 7.05 -9.98
CA GLY A 142 11.35 6.50 -11.20
C GLY A 142 10.55 5.22 -10.96
N GLN A 143 11.09 4.29 -10.16
CA GLN A 143 10.38 3.05 -9.78
C GLN A 143 9.17 3.36 -8.89
N ASN A 144 9.33 4.34 -7.98
CA ASN A 144 8.24 4.80 -7.13
C ASN A 144 7.07 5.32 -7.99
N LEU A 145 7.34 6.12 -9.03
CA LEU A 145 6.30 6.61 -9.92
C LEU A 145 5.54 5.47 -10.60
N THR A 146 6.24 4.43 -11.04
CA THR A 146 5.61 3.22 -11.59
C THR A 146 4.70 2.55 -10.56
N GLU A 147 5.13 2.38 -9.32
CA GLU A 147 4.31 1.81 -8.23
C GLU A 147 3.09 2.70 -7.90
N VAL A 148 3.25 4.03 -7.93
CA VAL A 148 2.14 4.98 -7.71
C VAL A 148 1.08 4.84 -8.80
N VAL A 149 1.49 4.72 -10.06
CA VAL A 149 0.55 4.48 -11.18
C VAL A 149 -0.23 3.18 -10.96
N HIS A 150 0.43 2.10 -10.54
CA HIS A 150 -0.26 0.85 -10.21
C HIS A 150 -1.26 1.01 -9.06
N CYS A 151 -0.94 1.81 -8.03
CA CYS A 151 -1.89 2.14 -6.97
C CYS A 151 -3.12 2.86 -7.51
N PHE A 152 -2.94 3.86 -8.39
CA PHE A 152 -4.06 4.58 -9.01
C PHE A 152 -4.92 3.69 -9.91
N ILE A 153 -4.32 2.73 -10.63
CA ILE A 153 -5.07 1.73 -11.41
C ILE A 153 -5.92 0.85 -10.49
N ALA A 154 -5.36 0.36 -9.38
CA ALA A 154 -6.11 -0.42 -8.38
C ALA A 154 -7.28 0.39 -7.81
N LEU A 155 -7.03 1.65 -7.46
CA LEU A 155 -8.06 2.56 -6.96
C LEU A 155 -9.14 2.86 -8.00
N ALA A 156 -8.78 3.01 -9.28
CA ALA A 156 -9.73 3.21 -10.36
C ALA A 156 -10.67 2.02 -10.53
N ARG A 157 -10.18 0.79 -10.28
CA ARG A 157 -11.00 -0.43 -10.33
C ARG A 157 -11.93 -0.56 -9.14
N SER A 158 -11.47 -0.23 -7.93
CA SER A 158 -12.28 -0.38 -6.71
C SER A 158 -13.24 0.78 -6.46
N CYS A 159 -12.83 2.03 -6.74
CA CYS A 159 -13.58 3.24 -6.38
C CYS A 159 -13.45 4.36 -7.45
N PRO A 160 -13.92 4.10 -8.69
CA PRO A 160 -13.76 5.03 -9.82
C PRO A 160 -14.48 6.37 -9.60
N LYS A 161 -15.63 6.37 -8.91
CA LYS A 161 -16.43 7.59 -8.69
C LYS A 161 -15.73 8.56 -7.76
N GLU A 162 -15.19 8.07 -6.66
CA GLU A 162 -14.43 8.83 -5.67
C GLU A 162 -13.13 9.35 -6.28
N LEU A 163 -12.44 8.51 -7.06
CA LEU A 163 -11.23 8.91 -7.75
C LEU A 163 -11.49 10.03 -8.77
N MET A 164 -12.56 9.94 -9.54
CA MET A 164 -12.92 10.99 -10.51
C MET A 164 -13.25 12.32 -9.82
N LYS A 165 -13.99 12.28 -8.70
CA LYS A 165 -14.25 13.48 -7.88
C LYS A 165 -12.95 14.11 -7.39
N PHE A 166 -11.99 13.30 -6.94
CA PHE A 166 -10.68 13.78 -6.52
C PHE A 166 -9.93 14.46 -7.68
N PHE A 167 -9.82 13.81 -8.85
CA PHE A 167 -9.16 14.40 -10.02
C PHE A 167 -9.80 15.72 -10.47
N LEU A 168 -11.14 15.79 -10.48
CA LEU A 168 -11.85 17.03 -10.81
C LEU A 168 -11.54 18.16 -9.81
N SER A 169 -11.47 17.85 -8.52
CA SER A 169 -11.09 18.80 -7.47
C SER A 169 -9.65 19.31 -7.64
N GLN A 170 -8.71 18.44 -8.02
CA GLN A 170 -7.33 18.85 -8.27
C GLN A 170 -7.27 19.76 -9.49
N MET A 171 -7.95 19.40 -10.59
CA MET A 171 -7.94 20.19 -11.82
C MET A 171 -8.51 21.61 -11.65
N SER A 172 -9.55 21.78 -10.83
CA SER A 172 -10.15 23.10 -10.62
C SER A 172 -9.31 24.00 -9.70
N MET A 173 -8.77 23.45 -8.61
CA MET A 173 -8.21 24.26 -7.51
C MET A 173 -6.68 24.32 -7.45
N SER A 174 -5.95 23.55 -8.26
CA SER A 174 -4.50 23.42 -8.14
C SER A 174 -3.68 24.31 -9.08
N LYS A 175 -2.37 24.43 -8.79
CA LYS A 175 -1.37 25.05 -9.67
C LYS A 175 -1.16 24.22 -10.94
N GLU A 176 -0.60 24.83 -11.99
CA GLU A 176 -0.37 24.20 -13.31
C GLU A 176 0.37 22.86 -13.21
N ALA A 177 1.49 22.79 -12.47
CA ALA A 177 2.26 21.56 -12.30
C ALA A 177 1.43 20.38 -11.76
N VAL A 178 0.51 20.67 -10.83
CA VAL A 178 -0.39 19.68 -10.23
C VAL A 178 -1.48 19.26 -11.22
N ARG A 179 -1.98 20.19 -12.06
CA ARG A 179 -2.92 19.87 -13.14
C ARG A 179 -2.28 18.96 -14.18
N VAL A 180 -1.03 19.25 -14.58
CA VAL A 180 -0.26 18.42 -15.50
C VAL A 180 -0.05 17.02 -14.93
N GLY A 181 0.39 16.89 -13.68
CA GLY A 181 0.53 15.60 -13.01
C GLY A 181 -0.78 14.81 -12.95
N THR A 182 -1.90 15.48 -12.67
CA THR A 182 -3.24 14.88 -12.69
C THR A 182 -3.62 14.35 -14.07
N LEU A 183 -3.39 15.13 -15.13
CA LEU A 183 -3.65 14.70 -16.51
C LEU A 183 -2.78 13.51 -16.92
N THR A 184 -1.51 13.47 -16.49
CA THR A 184 -0.61 12.33 -16.71
C THR A 184 -1.15 11.06 -16.05
N LEU A 185 -1.66 11.16 -14.82
CA LEU A 185 -2.28 10.03 -14.12
C LEU A 185 -3.56 9.55 -14.80
N ILE A 186 -4.45 10.47 -15.20
CA ILE A 186 -5.67 10.13 -15.94
C ILE A 186 -5.31 9.36 -17.21
N ARG A 187 -4.35 9.88 -17.98
CA ARG A 187 -3.88 9.21 -19.20
C ARG A 187 -3.35 7.81 -18.89
N ALA A 188 -2.55 7.65 -17.85
CA ALA A 188 -1.97 6.35 -17.49
C ALA A 188 -3.05 5.34 -17.07
N VAL A 189 -4.00 5.76 -16.23
CA VAL A 189 -5.11 4.91 -15.77
C VAL A 189 -6.00 4.47 -16.92
N VAL A 190 -6.42 5.40 -17.79
CA VAL A 190 -7.26 5.09 -18.96
C VAL A 190 -6.51 4.18 -19.95
N SER A 191 -5.21 4.40 -20.15
CA SER A 191 -4.42 3.57 -21.06
C SER A 191 -4.22 2.14 -20.53
N ALA A 192 -4.18 1.96 -19.21
CA ALA A 192 -4.05 0.65 -18.58
C ALA A 192 -5.34 -0.17 -18.61
N ASP A 193 -6.50 0.48 -18.72
CA ASP A 193 -7.80 -0.17 -18.82
C ASP A 193 -8.14 -0.57 -20.28
N ALA A 194 -7.59 0.14 -21.26
CA ALA A 194 -7.76 -0.18 -22.69
C ALA A 194 -6.97 -1.42 -23.16
N GLY A 195 -6.16 -2.03 -22.29
CA GLY A 195 -5.30 -3.19 -22.59
C GLY A 195 -5.83 -4.53 -22.07
N THR A 196 -7.05 -4.58 -21.54
CA THR A 196 -7.77 -5.80 -21.12
C THR A 196 -8.98 -6.04 -22.01
#